data_AF-A0A0N5AR08-F1
#
_entry.id   AF-A0A0N5AR08-F1
#
_cell.length_a   1.000
_cell.length_b   1.000
_cell.length_c   1.000
_cell.angle_alpha   90.00
_cell.angle_beta   90.00
_cell.angle_gamma   90.00
#
_symmetry.space_group_name_H-M   'P 1'
#
loop_
_entity.id
_entity.type
_entity.pdbx_description
1 polymer ?
#
loop_
_entity_poly.entity_id
_entity_poly.type
_entity_poly.pdbx_seq_one_letter_code
_entity_poly.pdbx_strand_id
1 'polypeptide(L)'
;MKRRAEIMLIKEAQKDLTREEIERWDLRTDEDGIWRMSGRFGLQRSQDRLIYLPRKHPIVTLLIRKVHKVCGHFGIAYTLAEFKTHY
;
A
#
# COMPACT_ATOMS: atom_id res chain seq x y z
N MET A 1 -9.03 -16.73 -3.55
CA MET A 1 -8.60 -16.12 -4.84
C MET A 1 -8.35 -14.61 -4.75
N LYS A 2 -9.24 -13.78 -4.19
CA LYS A 2 -9.12 -12.30 -4.19
C LYS A 2 -7.81 -11.74 -3.58
N ARG A 3 -7.40 -12.19 -2.38
CA ARG A 3 -6.21 -11.67 -1.66
C ARG A 3 -4.90 -11.83 -2.46
N ARG A 4 -4.70 -12.97 -3.14
CA ARG A 4 -3.48 -13.21 -3.95
C ARG A 4 -3.37 -12.25 -5.13
N ALA A 5 -4.49 -11.94 -5.80
CA ALA A 5 -4.51 -11.00 -6.92
C ALA A 5 -4.21 -9.57 -6.46
N GLU A 6 -4.72 -9.16 -5.30
CA GLU A 6 -4.42 -7.86 -4.71
C GLU A 6 -2.93 -7.72 -4.34
N ILE A 7 -2.35 -8.75 -3.72
CA ILE A 7 -0.91 -8.80 -3.43
C ILE A 7 -0.09 -8.66 -4.72
N MET A 8 -0.49 -9.35 -5.78
CA MET A 8 0.20 -9.27 -7.08
C MET A 8 0.16 -7.86 -7.67
N LEU A 9 -0.99 -7.16 -7.58
CA LEU A 9 -1.10 -5.77 -8.02
C LEU A 9 -0.23 -4.81 -7.20
N ILE A 10 -0.14 -5.02 -5.89
CA ILE A 10 0.71 -4.21 -5.01
C ILE A 10 2.19 -4.41 -5.38
N LYS A 11 2.62 -5.67 -5.55
CA LYS A 11 3.99 -5.98 -5.95
C LYS A 11 4.33 -5.43 -7.33
N GLU A 12 3.40 -5.51 -8.28
CA GLU A 12 3.56 -4.91 -9.60
C GLU A 12 3.71 -3.38 -9.52
N ALA A 13 2.94 -2.72 -8.65
CA ALA A 13 3.10 -1.29 -8.43
C ALA A 13 4.47 -0.94 -7.81
N GLN A 14 5.04 -1.84 -7.01
CA GLN A 14 6.32 -1.64 -6.32
C GLN A 14 7.54 -2.17 -7.10
N LYS A 15 7.38 -2.70 -8.31
CA LYS A 15 8.46 -3.40 -9.02
C LYS A 15 9.64 -2.50 -9.40
N ASP A 16 9.36 -1.22 -9.66
CA ASP A 16 10.32 -0.23 -10.15
C ASP A 16 10.80 0.73 -9.05
N LEU A 17 10.63 0.37 -7.77
CA LEU A 17 11.11 1.19 -6.65
C LEU A 17 12.63 1.35 -6.72
N THR A 18 13.08 2.60 -6.69
CA THR A 18 14.51 2.87 -6.71
C THR A 18 15.13 2.68 -5.32
N ARG A 19 16.45 2.51 -5.28
CA ARG A 19 17.19 2.43 -4.02
C ARG A 19 17.00 3.70 -3.19
N GLU A 20 17.00 4.85 -3.83
CA GLU A 20 16.78 6.14 -3.18
C GLU A 20 15.38 6.22 -2.55
N GLU A 21 14.34 5.70 -3.20
CA GLU A 21 12.99 5.63 -2.62
C GLU A 21 12.95 4.69 -1.41
N ILE A 22 13.57 3.52 -1.52
CA ILE A 22 13.65 2.53 -0.43
C ILE A 22 14.34 3.13 0.80
N GLU A 23 15.50 3.78 0.61
CA GLU A 23 16.27 4.38 1.70
C GLU A 23 15.54 5.60 2.29
N ARG A 24 14.99 6.48 1.44
CA ARG A 24 14.27 7.70 1.86
C ARG A 24 13.09 7.40 2.78
N TRP A 25 12.37 6.31 2.52
CA TRP A 25 11.17 5.94 3.27
C TRP A 25 11.41 4.78 4.26
N ASP A 26 12.67 4.36 4.44
CA ASP A 26 13.10 3.21 5.26
C ASP A 26 12.21 1.97 5.04
N LEU A 27 12.09 1.57 3.77
CA LEU A 27 11.21 0.47 3.39
C LEU A 27 11.82 -0.89 3.73
N ARG A 28 10.97 -1.81 4.21
CA ARG A 28 11.30 -3.21 4.50
C ARG A 28 10.26 -4.11 3.85
N THR A 29 10.69 -5.23 3.30
CA THR A 29 9.78 -6.25 2.79
C THR A 29 9.15 -7.06 3.91
N ASP A 30 7.87 -7.40 3.78
CA ASP A 30 7.21 -8.39 4.61
C ASP A 30 7.37 -9.82 4.04
N GLU A 31 6.69 -10.79 4.67
CA GLU A 31 6.71 -12.21 4.27
C GLU A 31 6.09 -12.46 2.88
N ASP A 32 5.20 -11.58 2.42
CA ASP A 32 4.59 -11.64 1.08
C ASP A 32 5.48 -10.95 0.02
N GLY A 33 6.60 -10.34 0.45
CA GLY A 33 7.52 -9.57 -0.39
C GLY A 33 6.98 -8.20 -0.78
N ILE A 34 6.06 -7.63 0.01
CA ILE A 34 5.53 -6.28 -0.17
C ILE A 34 6.42 -5.29 0.59
N TRP A 35 6.77 -4.18 -0.06
CA TRP A 35 7.47 -3.08 0.59
C TRP A 35 6.53 -2.30 1.52
N ARG A 36 6.93 -2.20 2.78
CA ARG A 36 6.22 -1.47 3.83
C ARG A 36 7.16 -0.49 4.51
N MET A 37 6.64 0.62 5.00
CA MET A 37 7.43 1.55 5.80
C MET A 37 7.90 0.86 7.08
N SER A 38 9.15 1.04 7.48
CA SER A 38 9.55 0.64 8.83
C SER A 38 8.67 1.40 9.84
N GLY A 39 8.09 0.66 10.79
CA GLY A 39 7.31 1.28 11.86
C GLY A 39 8.23 2.11 12.76
N ARG A 40 7.68 3.09 13.48
CA ARG A 40 8.44 3.83 14.50
C ARG A 40 8.85 2.98 15.70
N PHE A 41 8.25 1.80 15.85
CA PHE A 41 8.44 0.90 16.99
C PHE A 41 8.97 -0.45 16.52
N GLY A 42 10.13 -0.87 17.03
CA GLY A 42 10.77 -2.15 16.68
C GLY A 42 9.94 -3.40 17.02
N LEU A 43 8.91 -3.26 17.87
CA LEU A 43 8.02 -4.35 18.29
C LEU A 43 6.82 -4.57 17.36
N GLN A 44 6.58 -3.69 16.39
CA GLN A 44 5.46 -3.82 15.46
C GLN A 44 5.75 -4.92 14.42
N ARG A 45 4.82 -5.88 14.28
CA ARG A 45 4.91 -6.94 13.27
C ARG A 45 4.98 -6.33 11.87
N SER A 46 5.71 -6.96 10.96
CA SER A 46 5.88 -6.47 9.59
C SER A 46 4.54 -6.27 8.87
N GLN A 47 3.58 -7.17 9.08
CA GLN A 47 2.24 -7.13 8.49
C GLN A 47 1.38 -5.94 8.98
N ASP A 48 1.66 -5.41 10.17
CA ASP A 48 0.93 -4.27 10.75
C ASP A 48 1.49 -2.91 10.27
N ARG A 49 2.60 -2.92 9.53
CA ARG A 49 3.21 -1.71 8.98
C ARG A 49 2.49 -1.26 7.72
N LEU A 50 2.46 0.05 7.47
CA LEU A 50 1.79 0.62 6.30
C LEU A 50 2.47 0.18 4.99
N ILE A 51 1.66 -0.21 4.00
CA ILE A 51 2.15 -0.54 2.66
C ILE A 51 2.63 0.73 1.97
N TYR A 52 3.79 0.65 1.32
CA TYR A 52 4.27 1.75 0.48
C TYR A 52 3.60 1.69 -0.89
N LEU A 53 2.92 2.75 -1.30
CA LEU A 53 2.31 2.86 -2.62
C LEU A 53 2.92 4.03 -3.38
N PRO A 54 3.54 3.81 -4.56
CA PRO A 54 4.19 4.87 -5.30
C PRO A 54 3.21 5.95 -5.76
N ARG A 55 3.68 7.19 -5.75
CA ARG A 55 2.88 8.34 -6.13
C ARG A 55 2.59 8.30 -7.63
N LYS A 56 1.35 8.64 -8.03
CA LYS A 56 0.90 8.70 -9.44
C LYS A 56 1.02 7.38 -10.22
N HIS A 57 1.09 6.24 -9.55
CA HIS A 57 1.12 4.94 -10.24
C HIS A 57 -0.30 4.52 -10.68
N PRO A 58 -0.52 4.06 -11.94
CA PRO A 58 -1.85 3.68 -12.43
C PRO A 58 -2.57 2.65 -11.57
N ILE A 59 -1.85 1.63 -11.07
CA ILE A 59 -2.43 0.63 -10.17
C ILE A 59 -2.91 1.28 -8.87
N VAL A 60 -2.14 2.19 -8.28
CA VAL A 60 -2.53 2.89 -7.05
C VAL A 60 -3.79 3.72 -7.28
N THR A 61 -3.90 4.38 -8.43
CA THR A 61 -5.15 5.08 -8.83
C THR A 61 -6.33 4.11 -8.93
N LEU A 62 -6.14 2.91 -9.49
CA LEU A 62 -7.19 1.89 -9.56
C LEU A 62 -7.61 1.41 -8.16
N LEU A 63 -6.68 1.19 -7.24
CA LEU A 63 -6.98 0.83 -5.85
C LEU A 63 -7.81 1.92 -5.16
N ILE A 64 -7.44 3.19 -5.33
CA ILE A 64 -8.18 4.33 -4.78
C ILE A 64 -9.60 4.38 -5.36
N ARG A 65 -9.76 4.23 -6.68
CA ARG A 65 -11.08 4.24 -7.33
C ARG A 65 -11.95 3.06 -6.88
N LYS A 66 -11.35 1.89 -6.63
CA LYS A 66 -12.05 0.72 -6.08
C LYS A 66 -12.58 1.02 -4.68
N VAL A 67 -11.74 1.55 -3.78
CA VAL A 67 -12.17 1.91 -2.42
C VAL A 67 -13.24 3.00 -2.46
N HIS A 68 -13.04 4.04 -3.28
CA HIS A 68 -14.01 5.12 -3.46
C HIS A 68 -15.40 4.60 -3.91
N LYS A 69 -15.43 3.60 -4.80
CA LYS A 69 -16.68 2.93 -5.20
C LYS A 69 -17.28 2.09 -4.07
N VAL A 70 -16.46 1.36 -3.32
CA VAL A 70 -16.92 0.52 -2.20
C VAL A 70 -17.51 1.37 -1.09
N CYS A 71 -16.91 2.53 -0.80
CA CYS A 71 -17.43 3.49 0.15
C CYS A 71 -18.52 4.40 -0.46
N GLY A 72 -19.28 3.97 -1.46
CA GLY A 72 -20.46 4.72 -1.92
C GLY A 72 -20.17 6.14 -2.45
N HIS A 73 -18.98 6.38 -3.01
CA HIS A 73 -18.55 7.67 -3.54
C HIS A 73 -18.44 8.80 -2.51
N PHE A 74 -18.20 8.48 -1.23
CA PHE A 74 -17.96 9.51 -0.22
C PHE A 74 -16.72 10.36 -0.51
N GLY A 75 -16.67 11.52 0.14
CA GLY A 75 -15.57 12.48 -0.01
C GLY A 75 -14.20 11.93 0.38
N ILE A 76 -13.18 12.77 0.14
CA ILE A 76 -11.76 12.40 0.24
C ILE A 76 -11.41 11.86 1.64
N ALA A 77 -11.87 12.51 2.71
CA ALA A 77 -11.52 12.12 4.07
C ALA A 77 -11.99 10.69 4.41
N TYR A 78 -13.23 10.37 4.05
CA TYR A 78 -13.79 9.03 4.30
C TYR A 78 -13.12 7.99 3.40
N THR A 79 -12.97 8.30 2.10
CA THR A 79 -12.27 7.40 1.15
C THR A 79 -10.85 7.10 1.62
N LEU A 80 -10.12 8.09 2.16
CA LEU A 80 -8.77 7.91 2.67
C LEU A 80 -8.74 7.06 3.95
N ALA A 81 -9.71 7.24 4.86
CA ALA A 81 -9.82 6.44 6.07
C ALA A 81 -10.03 4.95 5.71
N GLU A 82 -10.98 4.68 4.83
CA GLU A 82 -11.24 3.33 4.30
C GLU A 82 -10.05 2.79 3.49
N PHE A 83 -9.33 3.64 2.77
CA PHE A 83 -8.17 3.18 2.02
C PHE A 83 -7.07 2.63 2.94
N LYS A 84 -6.83 3.29 4.08
CA LYS A 84 -5.81 2.89 5.07
C LYS A 84 -6.17 1.62 5.86
N THR A 85 -7.43 1.23 5.91
CA THR A 85 -7.84 -0.04 6.55
C THR A 85 -7.58 -1.23 5.61
N HIS A 86 -7.50 -0.98 4.30
CA HIS A 86 -7.28 -1.99 3.27
C HIS A 86 -5.82 -2.11 2.79
N TYR A 87 -5.04 -1.01 2.83
CA TYR A 87 -3.67 -0.93 2.31
C TYR A 87 -2.74 -0.16 3.25
#